data_AF-A0A539DR54-F1
#
_entry.id   AF-A0A539DR54-F1
#
_cell.length_a   1.000
_cell.length_b   1.000
_cell.length_c   1.000
_cell.angle_alpha   90.00
_cell.angle_beta   90.00
_cell.angle_gamma   90.00
#
_symmetry.space_group_name_H-M   'P 1'
#
loop_
_entity.id
_entity.type
_entity.pdbx_description
1 polymer ?
#
loop_
_entity_poly.entity_id
_entity_poly.type
_entity_poly.pdbx_seq_one_letter_code
_entity_poly.pdbx_strand_id
1 'polypeptide(L)'
;MLLLTATPEQLGKAGHFARLRLLDADRFPDYASFVVEEQHYQPIAQAVEELIEDRRLSPSAYATLLATVGEGDNQQLLDIVQADTASFEVKRHAREELVNHLLDRHGTGRVLFRNTRQAVKGFPERQLLVYPLPLPEHYAATLATFQTAGLSEPRLLLCPELLYQAACDAGQPLWTEVDPRTRWLTKKLAELRPHKVLVITASADTALDIADTLRLKTGLHAAVFHEGMSIVERDRSAAYFADPDCGSQVLICSEIGSEGRNFQFAHHLVLFDLPLNPD
;
A
#
# COMPACT_ATOMS: atom_id res chain seq x y z
N MET A 1 16.13 16.46 -13.78
CA MET A 1 16.06 15.08 -13.27
C MET A 1 14.71 14.90 -12.60
N LEU A 2 14.04 13.76 -12.75
CA LEU A 2 12.73 13.49 -12.13
C LEU A 2 12.88 12.27 -11.22
N LEU A 3 12.59 12.43 -9.93
CA LEU A 3 12.66 11.36 -8.93
C LEU A 3 11.25 10.94 -8.54
N LEU A 4 10.95 9.65 -8.70
CA LEU A 4 9.69 9.04 -8.30
C LEU A 4 9.94 8.21 -7.04
N THR A 5 9.17 8.46 -5.98
CA THR A 5 9.21 7.65 -4.75
C THR A 5 7.80 7.51 -4.20
N ALA A 6 7.37 6.28 -3.94
CA ALA A 6 6.07 6.01 -3.33
C ALA A 6 6.08 6.29 -1.81
N THR A 7 7.27 6.21 -1.18
CA THR A 7 7.47 6.25 0.27
C THR A 7 8.68 7.13 0.60
N PRO A 8 8.59 8.46 0.41
CA PRO A 8 9.73 9.37 0.60
C PRO A 8 10.33 9.30 2.02
N GLU A 9 9.51 8.97 3.02
CA GLU A 9 9.86 8.96 4.44
C GLU A 9 10.24 7.58 5.01
N GLN A 10 10.19 6.48 4.24
CA GLN A 10 10.54 5.13 4.74
C GLN A 10 11.97 5.04 5.27
N LEU A 11 12.90 5.80 4.68
CA LEU A 11 14.29 5.93 5.13
C LEU A 11 14.51 7.10 6.11
N GLY A 12 13.42 7.67 6.64
CA GLY A 12 13.42 8.87 7.46
C GLY A 12 13.78 10.15 6.71
N LYS A 13 13.82 11.26 7.46
CA LYS A 13 14.10 12.62 6.93
C LYS A 13 15.47 12.72 6.22
N ALA A 14 16.45 11.95 6.66
CA ALA A 14 17.78 11.91 6.06
C ALA A 14 17.76 11.32 4.65
N GLY A 15 17.01 10.24 4.42
CA GLY A 15 16.84 9.65 3.09
C GLY A 15 16.11 10.58 2.12
N HIS A 16 15.13 11.33 2.63
CA HIS A 16 14.44 12.36 1.85
C HIS A 16 15.37 13.52 1.44
N PHE A 17 16.13 14.08 2.39
CA PHE A 17 17.14 15.11 2.11
C PHE A 17 18.17 14.66 1.07
N ALA A 18 18.69 13.43 1.20
CA ALA A 18 19.67 12.90 0.24
C ALA A 18 19.13 12.91 -1.21
N ARG A 19 17.84 12.60 -1.40
CA ARG A 19 17.17 12.65 -2.71
C ARG A 19 16.98 14.08 -3.22
N LEU A 20 16.57 15.01 -2.34
CA LEU A 20 16.42 16.42 -2.70
C LEU A 20 17.76 17.06 -3.08
N ARG A 21 18.84 16.71 -2.39
CA ARG A 21 20.20 17.18 -2.71
C ARG A 21 20.71 16.66 -4.05
N LEU A 22 20.26 15.47 -4.50
CA LEU A 22 20.55 15.01 -5.86
C LEU A 22 19.83 15.84 -6.94
N LEU A 23 18.67 16.42 -6.62
CA LEU A 23 17.92 17.29 -7.53
C LEU A 23 18.55 18.68 -7.62
N ASP A 24 18.91 19.26 -6.47
CA ASP A 24 19.48 20.60 -6.39
C ASP A 24 20.42 20.69 -5.17
N ALA A 25 21.71 20.53 -5.41
CA ALA A 25 22.71 20.54 -4.35
C ALA A 25 22.96 21.96 -3.79
N ASP A 26 22.65 23.00 -4.57
CA ASP A 26 22.82 24.39 -4.16
C ASP A 26 21.65 24.83 -3.26
N ARG A 27 20.42 24.36 -3.53
CA ARG A 27 19.26 24.59 -2.65
C ARG A 27 19.31 23.77 -1.37
N PHE A 28 19.85 22.55 -1.41
CA PHE A 28 19.92 21.64 -0.27
C PHE A 28 21.38 21.32 0.14
N PRO A 29 22.13 22.31 0.65
CA PRO A 29 23.57 22.15 0.89
C PRO A 29 23.89 21.22 2.07
N ASP A 30 23.12 21.32 3.16
CA ASP A 30 23.33 20.55 4.38
C ASP A 30 22.02 20.14 5.08
N TYR A 31 22.08 19.03 5.80
CA TYR A 31 20.92 18.42 6.44
C TYR A 31 20.41 19.21 7.64
N ALA A 32 21.27 19.91 8.37
CA ALA A 32 20.88 20.63 9.58
C ALA A 32 20.01 21.83 9.21
N SER A 33 20.42 22.60 8.20
CA SER A 33 19.65 23.72 7.65
C SER A 33 18.29 23.25 7.13
N PHE A 34 18.25 22.12 6.42
CA PHE A 34 17.00 21.51 5.94
C PHE A 34 16.02 21.18 7.09
N VAL A 35 16.52 20.58 8.19
CA VAL A 35 15.67 20.23 9.34
C VAL A 35 15.11 21.48 10.02
N VAL A 36 15.92 22.54 10.16
CA VAL A 36 15.48 23.81 10.74
C VAL A 36 14.43 24.48 9.85
N GLU A 37 14.65 24.46 8.53
CA GLU A 37 13.71 25.02 7.55
C GLU A 37 12.36 24.26 7.56
N GLU A 38 12.37 22.92 7.59
CA GLU A 38 11.14 22.11 7.74
C GLU A 38 10.39 22.42 9.03
N GLN A 39 11.09 22.56 10.15
CA GLN A 39 10.47 22.89 11.44
C GLN A 39 9.78 24.24 11.39
N HIS A 40 10.32 25.19 10.64
CA HIS A 40 9.70 26.50 10.43
C HIS A 40 8.44 26.42 9.56
N TYR A 41 8.41 25.52 8.58
CA TYR A 41 7.24 25.33 7.70
C TYR A 41 6.10 24.51 8.33
N GLN A 42 6.38 23.66 9.32
CA GLN A 42 5.37 22.80 9.92
C GLN A 42 4.17 23.57 10.52
N PRO A 43 4.35 24.67 11.28
CA PRO A 43 3.23 25.49 11.74
C PRO A 43 2.43 26.14 10.59
N ILE A 44 3.10 26.55 9.51
CA ILE A 44 2.45 27.14 8.33
C ILE A 44 1.59 26.09 7.63
N ALA A 45 2.10 24.86 7.46
CA ALA A 45 1.35 23.76 6.87
C ALA A 45 0.09 23.41 7.66
N GLN A 46 0.18 23.38 9.00
CA GLN A 46 -0.99 23.17 9.87
C GLN A 46 -2.02 24.29 9.71
N ALA A 47 -1.58 25.55 9.63
CA ALA A 47 -2.48 26.67 9.42
C ALA A 47 -3.14 26.67 8.04
N VAL A 48 -2.43 26.23 7.00
CA VAL A 48 -2.98 26.01 5.64
C VAL A 48 -4.01 24.88 5.64
N GLU A 49 -3.78 23.80 6.38
CA GLU A 49 -4.75 22.70 6.51
C GLU A 49 -6.06 23.20 7.15
N GLU A 50 -5.98 24.01 8.21
CA GLU A 50 -7.16 24.65 8.80
C GLU A 50 -7.89 25.62 7.83
N LEU A 51 -7.15 26.26 6.91
CA LEU A 51 -7.75 27.07 5.84
C LEU A 51 -8.54 26.20 4.87
N ILE A 52 -7.98 25.08 4.42
CA ILE A 52 -8.56 24.15 3.44
C ILE A 52 -9.79 23.42 4.00
N GLU A 53 -9.79 23.07 5.29
CA GLU A 53 -10.92 22.36 5.93
C GLU A 53 -12.16 23.24 6.19
N ASP A 54 -12.17 24.49 5.72
CA ASP A 54 -13.23 25.48 5.96
C ASP A 54 -13.55 25.71 7.46
N ARG A 55 -12.60 25.41 8.36
CA ARG A 55 -12.75 25.57 9.82
C ARG A 55 -12.39 26.97 10.27
N ARG A 56 -12.94 27.41 11.42
CA ARG A 56 -12.50 28.65 12.07
C ARG A 56 -11.05 28.47 12.53
N LEU A 57 -10.19 29.40 12.12
CA LEU A 57 -8.76 29.35 12.44
C LEU A 57 -8.54 29.37 13.96
N SER A 58 -7.67 28.49 14.43
CA SER A 58 -7.17 28.51 15.79
C SER A 58 -6.36 29.79 16.05
N PRO A 59 -6.30 30.30 17.29
CA PRO A 59 -5.50 31.49 17.60
C PRO A 59 -4.01 31.33 17.23
N SER A 60 -3.49 30.10 17.37
CA SER A 60 -2.13 29.75 16.94
C SER A 60 -1.98 29.82 15.42
N ALA A 61 -2.89 29.21 14.66
CA ALA A 61 -2.84 29.23 13.20
C ALA A 61 -2.95 30.65 12.64
N TYR A 62 -3.84 31.47 13.21
CA TYR A 62 -3.98 32.87 12.83
C TYR A 62 -2.70 33.67 13.10
N ALA A 63 -2.09 33.52 14.28
CA ALA A 63 -0.85 34.21 14.61
C ALA A 63 0.30 33.80 13.68
N THR A 64 0.39 32.51 13.34
CA THR A 64 1.36 32.02 12.35
C THR A 64 1.10 32.63 10.98
N LEU A 65 -0.13 32.60 10.46
CA LEU A 65 -0.48 33.19 9.18
C LEU A 65 -0.22 34.70 9.14
N LEU A 66 -0.52 35.42 10.22
CA LEU A 66 -0.26 36.85 10.31
C LEU A 66 1.25 37.15 10.26
N ALA A 67 2.07 36.35 10.98
CA ALA A 67 3.52 36.50 10.96
C ALA A 67 4.14 36.14 9.61
N THR A 68 3.55 35.20 8.88
CA THR A 68 4.04 34.72 7.58
C THR A 68 3.57 35.59 6.41
N VAL A 69 2.36 36.13 6.47
CA VAL A 69 1.69 36.81 5.34
C VAL A 69 1.35 38.27 5.62
N GLY A 70 1.97 38.89 6.63
CA GLY A 70 1.69 40.23 7.15
C GLY A 70 1.94 41.42 6.21
N GLU A 71 2.01 41.20 4.89
CA GLU A 71 2.21 42.25 3.88
C GLU A 71 1.06 42.29 2.87
N GLY A 72 0.46 43.49 2.72
CA GLY A 72 -0.46 43.83 1.63
C GLY A 72 -1.84 43.17 1.69
N ASP A 73 -2.34 42.75 0.54
CA ASP A 73 -3.71 42.24 0.34
C ASP A 73 -4.04 41.00 1.18
N ASN A 74 -3.02 40.26 1.62
CA ASN A 74 -3.19 39.05 2.41
C ASN A 74 -3.75 39.29 3.82
N GLN A 75 -3.45 40.44 4.42
CA GLN A 75 -4.02 40.79 5.72
C GLN A 75 -5.54 41.01 5.60
N GLN A 76 -5.98 41.63 4.50
CA GLN A 76 -7.40 41.83 4.21
C GLN A 76 -8.10 40.49 3.98
N LEU A 77 -7.47 39.57 3.24
CA LEU A 77 -8.01 38.23 3.05
C LEU A 77 -8.14 37.48 4.40
N LEU A 78 -7.15 37.60 5.28
CA LEU A 78 -7.17 36.95 6.59
C LEU A 78 -8.28 37.50 7.49
N ASP A 79 -8.50 38.82 7.46
CA ASP A 79 -9.60 39.49 8.16
C ASP A 79 -10.96 39.01 7.63
N ILE A 80 -11.12 38.87 6.31
CA ILE A 80 -12.34 38.34 5.67
C ILE A 80 -12.63 36.91 6.13
N VAL A 81 -11.60 36.07 6.26
CA VAL A 81 -11.74 34.67 6.71
C VAL A 81 -12.24 34.59 8.17
N GLN A 82 -11.82 35.52 9.04
CA GLN A 82 -12.27 35.56 10.43
C GLN A 82 -13.58 36.33 10.67
N ALA A 83 -13.98 37.24 9.77
CA ALA A 83 -15.15 38.08 9.96
C ALA A 83 -16.46 37.27 10.08
N ASP A 84 -17.15 37.33 11.22
CA ASP A 84 -18.41 36.59 11.43
C ASP A 84 -19.56 37.07 10.52
N THR A 85 -19.41 38.25 9.88
CA THR A 85 -20.41 38.88 9.00
C THR A 85 -20.27 38.52 7.52
N ALA A 86 -19.16 37.92 7.09
CA ALA A 86 -18.94 37.60 5.68
C ALA A 86 -19.69 36.33 5.26
N SER A 87 -20.22 36.31 4.03
CA SER A 87 -20.90 35.14 3.48
C SER A 87 -19.92 33.96 3.28
N PHE A 88 -20.46 32.75 3.27
CA PHE A 88 -19.67 31.52 3.09
C PHE A 88 -18.82 31.54 1.81
N GLU A 89 -19.38 32.01 0.69
CA GLU A 89 -18.67 32.07 -0.60
C GLU A 89 -17.49 33.06 -0.58
N VAL A 90 -17.67 34.21 0.07
CA VAL A 90 -16.61 35.23 0.18
C VAL A 90 -15.47 34.71 1.07
N LYS A 91 -15.78 34.02 2.17
CA LYS A 91 -14.76 33.38 3.02
C LYS A 91 -14.01 32.29 2.28
N ARG A 92 -14.72 31.47 1.50
CA ARG A 92 -14.11 30.40 0.71
C ARG A 92 -13.16 30.95 -0.34
N HIS A 93 -13.57 31.96 -1.09
CA HIS A 93 -12.69 32.62 -2.07
C HIS A 93 -11.44 33.21 -1.40
N ALA A 94 -11.60 33.87 -0.24
CA ALA A 94 -10.45 34.41 0.50
C ALA A 94 -9.50 33.32 1.00
N ARG A 95 -10.02 32.16 1.42
CA ARG A 95 -9.21 30.97 1.78
C ARG A 95 -8.43 30.45 0.56
N GLU A 96 -9.10 30.27 -0.58
CA GLU A 96 -8.48 29.77 -1.80
C GLU A 96 -7.34 30.69 -2.27
N GLU A 97 -7.54 32.00 -2.26
CA GLU A 97 -6.50 33.00 -2.56
C GLU A 97 -5.33 32.95 -1.56
N LEU A 98 -5.61 32.91 -0.26
CA LEU A 98 -4.57 32.81 0.78
C LEU A 98 -3.73 31.55 0.63
N VAL A 99 -4.36 30.40 0.35
CA VAL A 99 -3.68 29.13 0.13
C VAL A 99 -2.76 29.23 -1.09
N ASN A 100 -3.22 29.81 -2.20
CA ASN A 100 -2.40 30.00 -3.39
C ASN A 100 -1.18 30.90 -3.11
N HIS A 101 -1.36 32.03 -2.42
CA HIS A 101 -0.26 32.92 -2.06
C HIS A 101 0.76 32.26 -1.12
N LEU A 102 0.29 31.44 -0.17
CA LEU A 102 1.15 30.68 0.74
C LEU A 102 1.94 29.59 0.01
N LEU A 103 1.31 28.86 -0.90
CA LEU A 103 1.96 27.83 -1.73
C LEU A 103 3.04 28.43 -2.62
N ASP A 104 2.81 29.63 -3.18
CA ASP A 104 3.79 30.29 -4.04
C ASP A 104 5.03 30.80 -3.31
N ARG A 105 4.88 31.27 -2.06
CA ARG A 105 5.96 31.87 -1.27
C ARG A 105 6.71 30.87 -0.39
N HIS A 106 6.01 29.86 0.12
CA HIS A 106 6.53 28.93 1.12
C HIS A 106 6.49 27.47 0.66
N GLY A 107 6.13 27.21 -0.60
CA GLY A 107 6.07 25.87 -1.15
C GLY A 107 7.45 25.27 -1.41
N THR A 108 7.79 24.24 -0.66
CA THR A 108 8.60 23.11 -1.16
C THR A 108 7.93 22.44 -2.39
N GLY A 109 6.66 22.76 -2.64
CA GLY A 109 5.82 22.34 -3.77
C GLY A 109 6.37 22.63 -5.17
N ARG A 110 7.38 23.51 -5.32
CA ARG A 110 8.05 23.74 -6.61
C ARG A 110 9.01 22.60 -7.00
N VAL A 111 9.48 21.82 -6.02
CA VAL A 111 10.43 20.70 -6.23
C VAL A 111 9.78 19.36 -5.91
N LEU A 112 8.76 19.34 -5.02
CA LEU A 112 8.15 18.11 -4.53
C LEU A 112 6.63 18.17 -4.57
N PHE A 113 6.04 17.24 -5.31
CA PHE A 113 4.59 16.99 -5.30
C PHE A 113 4.31 15.76 -4.44
N ARG A 114 3.59 15.95 -3.33
CA ARG A 114 3.11 14.84 -2.47
C ARG A 114 1.60 14.88 -2.40
N ASN A 115 0.96 13.86 -2.97
CA ASN A 115 -0.46 13.60 -2.75
C ASN A 115 -0.61 12.58 -1.62
N THR A 116 -1.38 12.92 -0.60
CA THR A 116 -1.72 11.98 0.48
C THR A 116 -3.05 11.29 0.17
N ARG A 117 -3.21 10.03 0.60
CA ARG A 117 -4.48 9.31 0.48
C ARG A 117 -5.63 9.97 1.25
N GLN A 118 -5.33 10.76 2.27
CA GLN A 118 -6.33 11.51 3.04
C GLN A 118 -6.90 12.69 2.24
N ALA A 119 -6.06 13.37 1.45
CA ALA A 119 -6.50 14.49 0.61
C ALA A 119 -7.22 14.02 -0.67
N VAL A 120 -6.84 12.84 -1.20
CA VAL A 120 -7.43 12.28 -2.43
C VAL A 120 -8.58 11.34 -2.07
N LYS A 121 -9.81 11.78 -2.33
CA LYS A 121 -11.03 10.96 -2.19
C LYS A 121 -11.11 9.89 -3.28
N GLY A 122 -11.87 8.82 -3.04
CA GLY A 122 -12.17 7.78 -4.04
C GLY A 122 -11.46 6.44 -3.81
N PHE A 123 -10.66 6.29 -2.74
CA PHE A 123 -10.14 4.98 -2.35
C PHE A 123 -11.25 4.12 -1.74
N PRO A 124 -11.40 2.85 -2.16
CA PRO A 124 -12.37 1.94 -1.57
C PRO A 124 -11.98 1.57 -0.14
N GLU A 125 -12.99 1.30 0.70
CA GLU A 125 -12.77 0.75 2.04
C GLU A 125 -12.25 -0.68 1.98
N ARG A 126 -11.50 -1.08 3.01
CA ARG A 126 -10.97 -2.45 3.15
C ARG A 126 -11.68 -3.14 4.31
N GLN A 127 -12.32 -4.28 4.04
CA GLN A 127 -12.97 -5.10 5.05
C GLN A 127 -12.16 -6.37 5.30
N LEU A 128 -11.68 -6.54 6.54
CA LEU A 128 -10.91 -7.71 6.94
C LEU A 128 -11.86 -8.85 7.36
N LEU A 129 -11.70 -10.01 6.73
CA LEU A 129 -12.41 -11.25 7.10
C LEU A 129 -11.40 -12.31 7.51
N VAL A 130 -11.50 -12.78 8.76
CA VAL A 130 -10.55 -13.74 9.35
C VAL A 130 -11.20 -15.12 9.45
N TYR A 131 -10.44 -16.15 9.07
CA TYR A 131 -10.90 -17.54 9.08
C TYR A 131 -9.90 -18.43 9.84
N PRO A 132 -10.13 -18.73 11.13
CA PRO A 132 -9.26 -19.62 11.88
C PRO A 132 -9.38 -21.05 11.34
N LEU A 133 -8.24 -21.70 11.12
CA LEU A 133 -8.14 -23.08 10.64
C LEU A 133 -7.28 -23.91 11.59
N PRO A 134 -7.59 -25.22 11.75
CA PRO A 134 -6.83 -26.09 12.64
C PRO A 134 -5.42 -26.32 12.10
N LEU A 135 -4.42 -26.41 12.99
CA LEU A 135 -3.06 -26.79 12.62
C LEU A 135 -3.02 -28.30 12.26
N PRO A 136 -2.57 -28.69 11.05
CA PRO A 136 -2.42 -30.10 10.69
C PRO A 136 -1.37 -30.81 11.55
N GLU A 137 -1.64 -32.08 11.90
CA GLU A 137 -0.69 -32.93 12.64
C GLU A 137 0.66 -33.05 11.92
N HIS A 138 0.64 -33.13 10.59
CA HIS A 138 1.84 -33.19 9.74
C HIS A 138 2.75 -31.98 9.95
N TYR A 139 2.18 -30.76 10.01
CA TYR A 139 2.96 -29.56 10.30
C TYR A 139 3.44 -29.50 11.74
N ALA A 140 2.64 -29.96 12.70
CA ALA A 140 3.04 -29.99 14.11
C ALA A 140 4.31 -30.84 14.32
N ALA A 141 4.41 -31.99 13.66
CA ALA A 141 5.59 -32.85 13.71
C ALA A 141 6.84 -32.16 13.10
N THR A 142 6.70 -31.55 11.93
CA THR A 142 7.81 -30.83 11.27
C THR A 142 8.28 -29.63 12.09
N LEU A 143 7.35 -28.87 12.68
CA LEU A 143 7.66 -27.73 13.54
C LEU A 143 8.39 -28.14 14.82
N ALA A 144 8.00 -29.25 15.45
CA ALA A 144 8.69 -29.76 16.65
C ALA A 144 10.15 -30.13 16.33
N THR A 145 10.39 -30.81 15.21
CA THR A 145 11.74 -31.11 14.74
C THR A 145 12.54 -29.83 14.49
N PHE A 146 11.95 -28.83 13.84
CA PHE A 146 12.62 -27.56 13.55
C PHE A 146 12.97 -26.76 14.82
N GLN A 147 12.07 -26.72 15.81
CA GLN A 147 12.30 -26.04 17.10
C GLN A 147 13.50 -26.63 17.86
N THR A 148 13.75 -27.94 17.73
CA THR A 148 14.88 -28.61 18.39
C THR A 148 16.21 -28.44 17.65
N ALA A 149 16.18 -28.14 16.35
CA ALA A 149 17.37 -28.06 15.49
C ALA A 149 18.13 -26.71 15.57
N GLY A 150 17.65 -25.73 16.34
CA GLY A 150 18.32 -24.43 16.52
C GLY A 150 18.38 -23.56 15.26
N LEU A 151 17.62 -23.89 14.22
CA LEU A 151 17.55 -23.13 12.98
C LEU A 151 16.65 -21.90 13.18
N SER A 152 17.22 -20.72 12.96
CA SER A 152 16.66 -19.41 13.27
C SER A 152 16.31 -18.63 12.00
N GLU A 153 15.55 -19.25 11.10
CA GLU A 153 14.99 -18.56 9.93
C GLU A 153 13.48 -18.34 10.11
N PRO A 154 13.04 -17.14 10.56
CA PRO A 154 11.63 -16.81 10.76
C PRO A 154 10.76 -17.02 9.51
N ARG A 155 11.35 -16.88 8.32
CA ARG A 155 10.66 -17.09 7.03
C ARG A 155 10.09 -18.51 6.88
N LEU A 156 10.81 -19.52 7.39
CA LEU A 156 10.36 -20.91 7.33
C LEU A 156 9.18 -21.18 8.28
N LEU A 157 9.00 -20.37 9.32
CA LEU A 157 7.83 -20.44 10.20
C LEU A 157 6.59 -19.77 9.59
N LEU A 158 6.78 -18.84 8.66
CA LEU A 158 5.68 -18.17 7.95
C LEU A 158 5.10 -19.04 6.83
N CYS A 159 5.92 -19.92 6.25
CA CYS A 159 5.55 -20.77 5.12
C CYS A 159 5.71 -22.26 5.48
N PRO A 160 4.85 -22.84 6.33
CA PRO A 160 4.97 -24.22 6.80
C PRO A 160 4.89 -25.26 5.67
N GLU A 161 4.22 -24.95 4.56
CA GLU A 161 4.13 -25.80 3.38
C GLU A 161 5.50 -26.07 2.74
N LEU A 162 6.39 -25.06 2.68
CA LEU A 162 7.72 -25.20 2.12
C LEU A 162 8.61 -26.04 3.03
N LEU A 163 8.50 -25.82 4.34
CA LEU A 163 9.22 -26.60 5.34
C LEU A 163 8.79 -28.07 5.30
N TYR A 164 7.48 -28.32 5.23
CA TYR A 164 6.94 -29.67 5.13
C TYR A 164 7.44 -30.36 3.86
N GLN A 165 7.35 -29.69 2.71
CA GLN A 165 7.79 -30.24 1.42
C GLN A 165 9.30 -30.56 1.40
N ALA A 166 10.13 -29.72 2.02
CA ALA A 166 11.57 -29.97 2.13
C ALA A 166 11.92 -31.14 3.06
N ALA A 167 11.10 -31.42 4.07
CA ALA A 167 11.29 -32.50 5.03
C ALA A 167 10.55 -33.81 4.67
N CYS A 168 9.71 -33.78 3.63
CA CYS A 168 8.81 -34.86 3.27
C CYS A 168 9.56 -36.00 2.54
N ASP A 169 9.44 -37.22 3.05
CA ASP A 169 9.98 -38.43 2.40
C ASP A 169 9.08 -38.93 1.27
N ALA A 170 9.64 -39.74 0.37
CA ALA A 170 8.90 -40.39 -0.71
C ALA A 170 7.81 -41.32 -0.14
N GLY A 171 6.54 -40.98 -0.39
CA GLY A 171 5.36 -41.76 0.04
C GLY A 171 4.44 -41.05 1.04
N GLN A 172 4.84 -39.89 1.55
CA GLN A 172 3.94 -39.01 2.32
C GLN A 172 2.98 -38.22 1.40
N PRO A 173 1.82 -37.79 1.90
CA PRO A 173 0.85 -37.00 1.12
C PRO A 173 1.43 -35.63 0.75
N LEU A 174 0.94 -35.06 -0.36
CA LEU A 174 1.30 -33.70 -0.74
C LEU A 174 0.79 -32.70 0.29
N TRP A 175 1.53 -31.60 0.49
CA TRP A 175 1.14 -30.54 1.43
C TRP A 175 -0.28 -30.01 1.14
N THR A 176 -0.66 -29.93 -0.15
CA THR A 176 -1.98 -29.46 -0.60
C THR A 176 -3.14 -30.38 -0.21
N GLU A 177 -2.85 -31.63 0.20
CA GLU A 177 -3.84 -32.59 0.68
C GLU A 177 -4.05 -32.53 2.19
N VAL A 178 -2.99 -32.19 2.93
CA VAL A 178 -3.02 -32.10 4.40
C VAL A 178 -3.42 -30.71 4.88
N ASP A 179 -3.13 -29.66 4.12
CA ASP A 179 -3.35 -28.28 4.52
C ASP A 179 -4.84 -27.86 4.40
N PRO A 180 -5.51 -27.46 5.50
CA PRO A 180 -6.91 -27.07 5.46
C PRO A 180 -7.14 -25.77 4.68
N ARG A 181 -6.11 -24.93 4.49
CA ARG A 181 -6.21 -23.68 3.72
C ARG A 181 -6.59 -23.96 2.26
N THR A 182 -6.07 -25.03 1.65
CA THR A 182 -6.40 -25.38 0.25
C THR A 182 -7.86 -25.78 0.09
N ARG A 183 -8.39 -26.57 1.05
CA ARG A 183 -9.81 -26.97 1.08
C ARG A 183 -10.71 -25.77 1.34
N TRP A 184 -10.32 -24.90 2.27
CA TRP A 184 -11.02 -23.66 2.56
C TRP A 184 -11.07 -22.76 1.32
N LEU A 185 -9.93 -22.56 0.65
CA LEU A 185 -9.82 -21.74 -0.56
C LEU A 185 -10.73 -22.29 -1.66
N THR A 186 -10.69 -23.59 -1.89
CA THR A 186 -11.55 -24.27 -2.88
C THR A 186 -13.03 -24.00 -2.61
N LYS A 187 -13.47 -24.16 -1.35
CA LYS A 187 -14.85 -23.87 -0.95
C LYS A 187 -15.21 -22.40 -1.14
N LYS A 188 -14.31 -21.49 -0.76
CA LYS A 188 -14.54 -20.05 -0.87
C LYS A 188 -14.61 -19.57 -2.31
N LEU A 189 -13.77 -20.09 -3.20
CA LEU A 189 -13.83 -19.78 -4.62
C LEU A 189 -15.18 -20.21 -5.21
N ALA A 190 -15.72 -21.35 -4.80
CA ALA A 190 -17.06 -21.77 -5.22
C ALA A 190 -18.17 -20.84 -4.71
N GLU A 191 -18.10 -20.40 -3.44
CA GLU A 191 -19.06 -19.45 -2.85
C GLU A 191 -18.99 -18.06 -3.49
N LEU A 192 -17.80 -17.62 -3.89
CA LEU A 192 -17.57 -16.29 -4.47
C LEU A 192 -17.91 -16.21 -5.96
N ARG A 193 -18.33 -17.30 -6.62
CA ARG A 193 -18.72 -17.24 -8.04
C ARG A 193 -19.91 -16.29 -8.23
N PRO A 194 -19.88 -15.40 -9.25
CA PRO A 194 -18.90 -15.30 -10.35
C PRO A 194 -17.76 -14.30 -10.12
N HIS A 195 -17.58 -13.77 -8.91
CA HIS A 195 -16.60 -12.72 -8.64
C HIS A 195 -15.15 -13.17 -8.82
N LYS A 196 -14.31 -12.23 -9.26
CA LYS A 196 -12.88 -12.41 -9.47
C LYS A 196 -12.13 -12.31 -8.14
N VAL A 197 -11.19 -13.24 -7.92
CA VAL A 197 -10.45 -13.36 -6.66
C VAL A 197 -8.95 -13.31 -6.93
N LEU A 198 -8.24 -12.44 -6.22
CA LEU A 198 -6.79 -12.38 -6.20
C LEU A 198 -6.28 -13.16 -4.99
N VAL A 199 -5.38 -14.12 -5.20
CA VAL A 199 -4.74 -14.90 -4.13
C VAL A 199 -3.25 -14.56 -4.14
N ILE A 200 -2.70 -14.17 -3.00
CA ILE A 200 -1.28 -13.87 -2.85
C ILE A 200 -0.63 -14.95 -1.97
N THR A 201 0.50 -15.48 -2.43
CA THR A 201 1.35 -16.44 -1.73
C THR A 201 2.79 -15.92 -1.68
N ALA A 202 3.58 -16.35 -0.71
CA ALA A 202 4.98 -15.95 -0.58
C ALA A 202 5.86 -16.53 -1.70
N SER A 203 5.63 -17.79 -2.09
CA SER A 203 6.45 -18.51 -3.07
C SER A 203 5.69 -18.79 -4.38
N ALA A 204 6.45 -18.82 -5.47
CA ALA A 204 5.97 -19.28 -6.78
C ALA A 204 5.58 -20.78 -6.75
N ASP A 205 6.32 -21.61 -6.01
CA ASP A 205 6.03 -23.04 -5.91
C ASP A 205 4.66 -23.28 -5.26
N THR A 206 4.37 -22.57 -4.16
CA THR A 206 3.05 -22.58 -3.50
C THR A 206 1.95 -22.15 -4.47
N ALA A 207 2.18 -21.10 -5.28
CA ALA A 207 1.21 -20.62 -6.25
C ALA A 207 0.87 -21.69 -7.31
N LEU A 208 1.89 -22.36 -7.85
CA LEU A 208 1.75 -23.43 -8.83
C LEU A 208 1.04 -24.65 -8.25
N ASP A 209 1.43 -25.08 -7.05
CA ASP A 209 0.82 -26.23 -6.36
C ASP A 209 -0.67 -26.01 -6.05
N ILE A 210 -1.05 -24.78 -5.65
CA ILE A 210 -2.47 -24.44 -5.46
C ILE A 210 -3.20 -24.45 -6.80
N ALA A 211 -2.64 -23.87 -7.86
CA ALA A 211 -3.25 -23.84 -9.19
C ALA A 211 -3.51 -25.26 -9.73
N ASP A 212 -2.52 -26.13 -9.60
CA ASP A 212 -2.60 -27.53 -10.00
C ASP A 212 -3.63 -28.29 -9.17
N THR A 213 -3.66 -28.06 -7.86
CA THR A 213 -4.66 -28.67 -6.96
C THR A 213 -6.08 -28.25 -7.33
N LEU A 214 -6.31 -26.96 -7.62
CA LEU A 214 -7.61 -26.46 -8.04
C LEU A 214 -8.05 -27.07 -9.39
N ARG A 215 -7.12 -27.17 -10.35
CA ARG A 215 -7.37 -27.82 -11.65
C ARG A 215 -7.77 -29.28 -11.47
N LEU A 216 -7.00 -30.04 -10.69
CA LEU A 216 -7.22 -31.48 -10.52
C LEU A 216 -8.50 -31.79 -9.71
N LYS A 217 -8.77 -31.04 -8.64
CA LYS A 217 -9.90 -31.34 -7.73
C LYS A 217 -11.23 -30.74 -8.18
N THR A 218 -11.21 -29.63 -8.93
CA THR A 218 -12.44 -28.90 -9.29
C THR A 218 -12.59 -28.57 -10.77
N GLY A 219 -11.56 -28.81 -11.58
CA GLY A 219 -11.53 -28.35 -12.98
C GLY A 219 -11.36 -26.84 -13.12
N LEU A 220 -11.13 -26.09 -12.03
CA LEU A 220 -10.89 -24.65 -12.09
C LEU A 220 -9.47 -24.38 -12.59
N HIS A 221 -9.37 -23.83 -13.79
CA HIS A 221 -8.10 -23.38 -14.36
C HIS A 221 -7.73 -22.00 -13.82
N ALA A 222 -7.01 -21.99 -12.70
CA ALA A 222 -6.46 -20.77 -12.11
C ALA A 222 -5.40 -20.14 -13.03
N ALA A 223 -5.41 -18.81 -13.15
CA ALA A 223 -4.30 -18.07 -13.73
C ALA A 223 -3.19 -17.95 -12.66
N VAL A 224 -1.93 -18.07 -13.08
CA VAL A 224 -0.77 -17.93 -12.19
C VAL A 224 0.08 -16.76 -12.64
N PHE A 225 0.67 -16.05 -11.68
CA PHE A 225 1.58 -14.94 -11.91
C PHE A 225 2.75 -14.99 -10.93
N HIS A 226 3.96 -15.24 -11.44
CA HIS A 226 5.17 -15.24 -10.60
C HIS A 226 6.37 -14.68 -11.37
N GLU A 227 7.45 -14.40 -10.65
CA GLU A 227 8.66 -13.74 -11.14
C GLU A 227 9.43 -14.54 -12.20
N GLY A 228 9.26 -15.87 -12.24
CA GLY A 228 9.85 -16.75 -13.25
C GLY A 228 9.19 -16.67 -14.62
N MET A 229 8.03 -16.03 -14.74
CA MET A 229 7.29 -15.92 -16.00
C MET A 229 7.83 -14.79 -16.88
N SER A 230 7.90 -15.05 -18.18
CA SER A 230 8.18 -14.02 -19.18
C SER A 230 7.09 -12.93 -19.17
N ILE A 231 7.42 -11.76 -19.70
CA ILE A 231 6.47 -10.64 -19.81
C ILE A 231 5.21 -11.07 -20.58
N VAL A 232 5.39 -11.84 -21.66
CA VAL A 232 4.30 -12.34 -22.52
C VAL A 232 3.39 -13.31 -21.77
N GLU A 233 3.94 -14.20 -20.96
CA GLU A 233 3.14 -15.13 -20.15
C GLU A 233 2.37 -14.40 -19.06
N ARG A 234 2.98 -13.39 -18.43
CA ARG A 234 2.32 -12.51 -17.46
C ARG A 234 1.17 -11.72 -18.08
N ASP A 235 1.36 -11.19 -19.29
CA ASP A 235 0.29 -10.54 -20.06
C ASP A 235 -0.86 -11.50 -20.36
N ARG A 236 -0.55 -12.73 -20.77
CA ARG A 236 -1.55 -13.75 -21.07
C ARG A 236 -2.34 -14.14 -19.82
N SER A 237 -1.69 -14.38 -18.69
CA SER A 237 -2.37 -14.69 -17.41
C SER A 237 -3.26 -13.54 -16.95
N ALA A 238 -2.78 -12.29 -17.05
CA ALA A 238 -3.56 -11.12 -16.68
C ALA A 238 -4.79 -10.94 -17.60
N ALA A 239 -4.63 -11.13 -18.91
CA ALA A 239 -5.75 -11.08 -19.86
C ALA A 239 -6.76 -12.20 -19.61
N TYR A 240 -6.28 -13.42 -19.37
CA TYR A 240 -7.14 -14.56 -19.03
C TYR A 240 -7.89 -14.34 -17.71
N PHE A 241 -7.28 -13.70 -16.71
CA PHE A 241 -7.99 -13.32 -15.48
C PHE A 241 -9.00 -12.19 -15.70
N ALA A 242 -8.70 -11.22 -16.56
CA ALA A 242 -9.57 -10.07 -16.84
C ALA A 242 -10.81 -10.40 -17.68
N ASP A 243 -10.77 -11.48 -18.48
CA ASP A 243 -11.89 -11.89 -19.32
C ASP A 243 -13.12 -12.29 -18.47
N PRO A 244 -14.28 -11.62 -18.60
CA PRO A 244 -15.46 -11.90 -17.79
C PRO A 244 -16.21 -13.17 -18.22
N ASP A 245 -16.09 -13.58 -19.49
CA ASP A 245 -16.91 -14.62 -20.09
C ASP A 245 -16.17 -15.96 -20.19
N CYS A 246 -14.92 -15.93 -20.64
CA CYS A 246 -14.10 -17.10 -20.90
C CYS A 246 -12.85 -17.17 -20.02
N GLY A 247 -12.71 -16.25 -19.06
CA GLY A 247 -11.52 -16.11 -18.24
C GLY A 247 -11.47 -16.94 -16.95
N SER A 248 -10.30 -16.94 -16.29
CA SER A 248 -10.15 -17.52 -14.96
C SER A 248 -10.90 -16.70 -13.91
N GLN A 249 -11.58 -17.37 -12.98
CA GLN A 249 -12.13 -16.72 -11.79
C GLN A 249 -11.05 -16.21 -10.83
N VAL A 250 -9.88 -16.86 -10.80
CA VAL A 250 -8.85 -16.64 -9.80
C VAL A 250 -7.49 -16.37 -10.43
N LEU A 251 -6.75 -15.43 -9.86
CA LEU A 251 -5.34 -15.19 -10.15
C LEU A 251 -4.54 -15.48 -8.88
N ILE A 252 -3.56 -16.38 -8.97
CA ILE A 252 -2.67 -16.73 -7.87
C ILE A 252 -1.29 -16.13 -8.15
N CYS A 253 -0.85 -15.24 -7.27
CA CYS A 253 0.39 -14.48 -7.42
C CYS A 253 1.39 -14.85 -6.34
N SER A 254 2.67 -14.94 -6.69
CA SER A 254 3.75 -14.81 -5.71
C SER A 254 3.87 -13.35 -5.23
N GLU A 255 4.47 -13.13 -4.06
CA GLU A 255 4.68 -11.82 -3.42
C GLU A 255 5.19 -10.76 -4.42
N ILE A 256 6.25 -11.10 -5.16
CA ILE A 256 6.93 -10.22 -6.12
C ILE A 256 6.17 -10.10 -7.45
N GLY A 257 5.32 -11.08 -7.77
CA GLY A 257 4.52 -11.07 -9.00
C GLY A 257 3.39 -10.04 -9.00
N SER A 258 2.95 -9.55 -7.85
CA SER A 258 1.74 -8.70 -7.79
C SER A 258 1.96 -7.24 -8.23
N GLU A 259 3.21 -6.78 -8.34
CA GLU A 259 3.53 -5.38 -8.63
C GLU A 259 3.39 -5.03 -10.13
N GLY A 260 2.70 -3.92 -10.41
CA GLY A 260 2.71 -3.28 -11.73
C GLY A 260 1.50 -3.51 -12.64
N ARG A 261 0.41 -4.11 -12.15
CA ARG A 261 -0.85 -4.25 -12.92
C ARG A 261 -2.08 -3.83 -12.16
N ASN A 262 -3.03 -3.22 -12.86
CA ASN A 262 -4.27 -2.73 -12.29
C ASN A 262 -5.42 -3.74 -12.54
N PHE A 263 -5.85 -4.43 -11.49
CA PHE A 263 -6.99 -5.35 -11.50
C PHE A 263 -8.23 -4.72 -10.85
N GLN A 264 -8.65 -3.54 -11.34
CA GLN A 264 -9.79 -2.79 -10.78
C GLN A 264 -11.12 -3.59 -10.73
N PHE A 265 -11.25 -4.65 -11.52
CA PHE A 265 -12.42 -5.54 -11.56
C PHE A 265 -12.41 -6.61 -10.45
N ALA A 266 -11.29 -6.80 -9.75
CA ALA A 266 -11.16 -7.75 -8.66
C ALA A 266 -11.36 -7.04 -7.31
N HIS A 267 -12.32 -7.52 -6.53
CA HIS A 267 -12.69 -6.92 -5.24
C HIS A 267 -12.45 -7.85 -4.05
N HIS A 268 -12.02 -9.09 -4.31
CA HIS A 268 -11.70 -10.07 -3.29
C HIS A 268 -10.20 -10.37 -3.32
N LEU A 269 -9.55 -10.14 -2.17
CA LEU A 269 -8.15 -10.48 -1.94
C LEU A 269 -8.08 -11.57 -0.86
N VAL A 270 -7.38 -12.65 -1.17
CA VAL A 270 -7.05 -13.72 -0.23
C VAL A 270 -5.54 -13.71 -0.03
N LEU A 271 -5.13 -13.56 1.23
CA LEU A 271 -3.73 -13.69 1.64
C LEU A 271 -3.55 -15.11 2.17
N PHE A 272 -2.80 -15.95 1.44
CA PHE A 272 -2.54 -17.33 1.84
C PHE A 272 -1.52 -17.43 2.97
N ASP A 273 -0.61 -16.45 2.99
CA ASP A 273 0.39 -16.14 3.99
C ASP A 273 0.48 -14.61 4.14
N LEU A 274 1.29 -14.16 5.10
CA LEU A 274 1.53 -12.73 5.34
C LEU A 274 3.05 -12.48 5.29
N PRO A 275 3.47 -11.37 4.65
CA PRO A 275 4.88 -10.99 4.63
C PRO A 275 5.36 -10.64 6.03
N LEU A 276 6.68 -10.75 6.25
CA LEU A 276 7.31 -10.37 7.51
C LEU A 276 7.25 -8.84 7.74
N ASN A 277 7.32 -8.06 6.66
CA ASN A 277 7.22 -6.60 6.69
C ASN A 277 5.81 -6.19 6.21
N PRO A 278 5.12 -5.27 6.90
CA PRO A 278 3.86 -4.68 6.42
C PRO A 278 3.95 -3.79 5.17
N ASP A 279 5.15 -3.41 4.72
CA ASP A 279 5.37 -2.68 3.46
C ASP A 279 5.08 -3.55 2.23
#